data_AF-A0A257Q2U0-F1
#
_entry.id   AF-A0A257Q2U0-F1
#
_cell.length_a   1.000
_cell.length_b   1.000
_cell.length_c   1.000
_cell.angle_alpha   90.00
_cell.angle_beta   90.00
_cell.angle_gamma   90.00
#
_symmetry.space_group_name_H-M   'P 1'
#
loop_
_entity.id
_entity.type
_entity.pdbx_description
1 polymer ?
#
loop_
_entity_poly.entity_id
_entity_poly.type
_entity_poly.pdbx_seq_one_letter_code
_entity_poly.pdbx_strand_id
1 'polypeptide(L)'
;MNLVGTGFAGMAMAIKLREAGFVDLLMIEKAADLGGTWRDNVYPGCACDIPSHLYSLSFAPKADWSRLYPQQPENYRRHFMIN
;
A
#
# COMPACT_ATOMS: atom_id res chain seq x y z
N MET A 1 1.19 16.60 -12.26
CA MET A 1 0.70 15.31 -12.83
C MET A 1 -0.31 14.72 -11.87
N ASN A 2 -1.44 14.22 -12.39
CA ASN A 2 -2.53 13.71 -11.54
C ASN A 2 -2.49 12.18 -11.48
N LEU A 3 -2.53 11.64 -10.28
CA LEU A 3 -2.56 10.21 -9.98
C LEU A 3 -3.89 9.89 -9.32
N VAL A 4 -4.64 8.94 -9.87
CA VAL A 4 -5.93 8.53 -9.33
C VAL A 4 -5.78 7.22 -8.58
N GLY A 5 -6.16 7.22 -7.31
CA GLY A 5 -6.06 6.10 -6.38
C GLY A 5 -4.82 6.16 -5.50
N THR A 6 -5.02 5.88 -4.22
CA THR A 6 -3.96 5.90 -3.18
C THR A 6 -3.75 4.54 -2.53
N GLY A 7 -4.01 3.48 -3.29
CA GLY A 7 -3.60 2.12 -2.95
C GLY A 7 -2.13 1.86 -3.26
N PHE A 8 -1.74 0.59 -3.22
CA PHE A 8 -0.35 0.14 -3.36
C PHE A 8 0.34 0.68 -4.64
N ALA A 9 -0.33 0.61 -5.79
CA ALA A 9 0.21 1.07 -7.07
C ALA A 9 0.36 2.60 -7.15
N GLY A 10 -0.64 3.36 -6.68
CA GLY A 10 -0.60 4.83 -6.68
C GLY A 10 0.53 5.36 -5.80
N MET A 11 0.69 4.79 -4.60
CA MET A 11 1.82 5.12 -3.71
C MET A 11 3.17 4.79 -4.35
N ALA A 12 3.31 3.60 -4.96
CA ALA A 12 4.55 3.22 -5.64
C ALA A 12 4.91 4.17 -6.78
N MET A 13 3.91 4.56 -7.58
CA MET A 13 4.09 5.50 -8.69
C MET A 13 4.47 6.89 -8.19
N ALA A 14 3.80 7.41 -7.16
CA ALA A 14 4.14 8.70 -6.58
C ALA A 14 5.58 8.73 -6.06
N ILE A 15 6.02 7.68 -5.36
CA ILE A 15 7.39 7.57 -4.86
C ILE A 15 8.39 7.59 -6.03
N LYS A 16 8.18 6.75 -7.06
CA LYS A 16 9.09 6.67 -8.20
C LYS A 16 9.13 7.96 -9.03
N LEU A 17 8.00 8.64 -9.18
CA LEU A 17 7.94 9.94 -9.84
C LEU A 17 8.71 11.02 -9.06
N ARG A 18 8.57 11.04 -7.73
CA ARG A 18 9.35 11.95 -6.88
C ARG A 18 10.84 11.66 -6.97
N GLU A 19 11.25 10.40 -6.93
CA GLU A 19 12.66 10.00 -7.12
C GLU A 19 13.21 10.41 -8.49
N ALA A 20 12.37 10.41 -9.53
CA ALA A 20 12.73 10.88 -10.87
C ALA A 20 12.69 12.42 -11.03
N GLY A 21 12.45 13.17 -9.96
CA GLY A 21 12.44 14.64 -9.97
C GLY A 21 11.10 15.28 -10.28
N PHE A 22 10.03 14.50 -10.48
CA PHE A 22 8.68 15.04 -10.63
C PHE A 22 8.07 15.33 -9.26
N VAL A 23 7.99 16.60 -8.90
CA VAL A 23 7.53 17.04 -7.56
C VAL A 23 6.12 17.65 -7.56
N ASP A 24 5.62 18.09 -8.71
CA ASP A 24 4.25 18.58 -8.86
C ASP A 24 3.29 17.41 -9.13
N LEU A 25 2.90 16.72 -8.05
CA LEU A 25 2.04 15.54 -8.09
C LEU A 25 0.78 15.79 -7.26
N LEU A 26 -0.38 15.53 -7.86
CA LEU A 26 -1.67 15.53 -7.16
C LEU A 26 -2.20 14.09 -7.10
N MET A 27 -2.34 13.57 -5.88
CA MET A 27 -2.96 12.28 -5.61
C MET A 27 -4.45 12.48 -5.31
N ILE A 28 -5.32 11.76 -6.02
CA ILE A 28 -6.77 11.87 -5.87
C ILE A 28 -7.31 10.53 -5.41
N GLU A 29 -7.96 10.49 -4.26
CA GLU A 29 -8.60 9.30 -3.68
C GLU A 29 -10.10 9.56 -3.51
N LYS A 30 -10.91 8.55 -3.82
CA LYS A 30 -12.37 8.64 -3.62
C LYS A 30 -12.73 8.49 -2.13
N ALA A 31 -12.01 7.63 -1.41
CA ALA A 31 -12.23 7.40 0.00
C ALA A 31 -11.64 8.51 0.89
N ALA A 32 -11.96 8.44 2.18
CA ALA A 32 -11.52 9.41 3.19
C ALA A 32 -10.06 9.24 3.63
N ASP A 33 -9.40 8.13 3.29
CA ASP A 33 -8.04 7.81 3.71
C ASP A 33 -7.33 6.95 2.65
N LEU A 34 -6.01 6.80 2.78
CA LEU A 34 -5.17 5.98 1.90
C LEU A 34 -5.46 4.48 2.05
N GLY A 35 -5.00 3.67 1.09
CA GLY A 35 -4.87 2.22 1.30
C GLY A 35 -5.61 1.30 0.36
N GLY A 36 -6.51 1.84 -0.48
CA GLY A 36 -7.16 1.09 -1.57
C GLY A 36 -7.73 -0.25 -1.11
N THR A 37 -7.32 -1.35 -1.76
CA THR A 37 -7.77 -2.72 -1.43
C THR A 37 -7.73 -3.02 0.06
N TRP A 38 -6.65 -2.66 0.74
CA TRP A 38 -6.48 -2.98 2.15
C TRP A 38 -7.29 -2.09 3.07
N ARG A 39 -7.71 -0.90 2.63
CA ARG A 39 -8.65 -0.05 3.38
C ARG A 39 -10.08 -0.58 3.24
N ASP A 40 -10.47 -0.89 2.00
CA ASP A 40 -11.88 -1.13 1.65
C ASP A 40 -12.36 -2.54 2.02
N ASN A 41 -11.46 -3.53 2.14
CA ASN A 41 -11.82 -4.94 2.35
C ASN A 41 -11.59 -5.41 3.79
N VAL A 42 -12.54 -5.15 4.69
CA VAL A 42 -12.46 -5.50 6.12
C VAL A 42 -13.28 -6.74 6.52
N TYR A 43 -13.59 -7.61 5.55
CA TYR A 43 -14.37 -8.82 5.84
C TYR A 43 -13.54 -9.88 6.61
N PRO A 44 -14.18 -10.75 7.42
CA PRO A 44 -13.48 -11.77 8.19
C PRO A 44 -12.62 -12.68 7.31
N GLY A 45 -11.35 -12.84 7.68
CA GLY A 45 -10.41 -13.70 6.95
C GLY A 45 -9.78 -13.07 5.70
N CYS A 46 -10.03 -11.80 5.39
CA CYS A 46 -9.39 -11.12 4.27
C CYS A 46 -7.86 -11.18 4.37
N ALA A 47 -7.20 -11.73 3.35
CA ALA A 47 -5.76 -11.93 3.28
C ALA A 47 -5.28 -11.95 1.83
N CYS A 48 -3.97 -11.81 1.63
CA CYS A 48 -3.34 -11.95 0.32
C CYS A 48 -3.02 -13.43 0.07
N ASP A 49 -3.08 -13.83 -1.19
CA ASP A 49 -2.65 -15.15 -1.68
C ASP A 49 -1.15 -15.23 -1.99
N ILE A 50 -0.46 -14.09 -1.99
CA ILE A 50 0.99 -13.99 -2.15
C ILE A 50 1.66 -14.04 -0.77
N PRO A 51 2.74 -14.85 -0.61
CA PRO A 51 3.56 -14.81 0.60
C PRO A 51 4.01 -13.40 0.98
N SER A 52 3.89 -13.05 2.25
CA SER A 52 4.13 -11.69 2.78
C SER A 52 5.49 -11.10 2.40
N HIS A 53 6.51 -11.94 2.30
CA HIS A 53 7.87 -11.54 1.95
C HIS A 53 8.02 -11.14 0.48
N LEU A 54 7.08 -11.58 -0.37
CA LEU A 54 6.99 -11.23 -1.78
C LEU A 54 5.99 -10.09 -2.03
N TYR A 55 5.00 -9.92 -1.14
CA TYR A 55 4.02 -8.84 -1.20
C TYR A 55 4.54 -7.58 -0.50
N SER A 56 5.55 -6.95 -1.08
CA SER A 56 6.16 -5.71 -0.60
C SER A 56 6.72 -4.89 -1.75
N LEU A 57 6.84 -3.56 -1.57
CA LEU A 57 7.57 -2.73 -2.51
C LEU A 57 9.06 -3.09 -2.40
N SER A 58 9.73 -3.27 -3.54
CA SER A 58 11.14 -3.69 -3.59
C SER A 58 12.09 -2.75 -2.84
N PHE A 59 11.70 -1.49 -2.67
CA PHE A 59 12.43 -0.46 -1.95
C PHE A 59 11.96 -0.24 -0.49
N ALA A 60 10.96 -1.01 -0.01
CA ALA A 60 10.46 -0.92 1.35
C ALA A 60 10.02 -2.30 1.90
N PRO A 61 10.93 -3.29 1.99
CA PRO A 61 10.61 -4.63 2.50
C PRO A 61 10.26 -4.65 4.00
N LYS A 62 9.61 -5.72 4.46
CA LYS A 62 9.38 -6.02 5.89
C LYS A 62 9.88 -7.42 6.20
N ALA A 63 10.61 -7.58 7.31
CA ALA A 63 11.20 -8.85 7.74
C ALA A 63 10.43 -9.53 8.89
N ASP A 64 9.63 -8.76 9.64
CA ASP A 64 8.98 -9.16 10.89
C ASP A 64 7.46 -9.35 10.70
N TRP A 65 7.05 -10.11 9.68
CA TRP A 65 5.64 -10.46 9.46
C TRP A 65 5.13 -11.44 10.52
N SER A 66 3.89 -11.26 10.99
CA SER A 66 3.31 -12.17 12.00
C SER A 66 3.05 -13.58 11.49
N ARG A 67 2.89 -13.74 10.16
CA ARG A 67 2.59 -15.00 9.47
C ARG A 67 2.92 -14.91 7.98
N LEU A 68 2.92 -16.07 7.30
CA LEU A 68 3.17 -16.16 5.85
C LEU A 68 2.12 -15.40 5.01
N TYR A 69 0.86 -15.45 5.43
CA TYR A 69 -0.28 -14.78 4.78
C TYR A 69 -1.00 -13.87 5.78
N PRO A 70 -0.48 -12.65 6.03
CA PRO A 70 -1.06 -11.71 6.98
C PRO A 70 -2.47 -11.33 6.55
N GLN A 71 -3.34 -11.12 7.54
CA GLN A 71 -4.71 -10.65 7.28
C GLN A 71 -4.72 -9.14 7.04
N GLN A 72 -5.84 -8.63 6.53
CA GLN A 72 -6.01 -7.24 6.15
C GLN A 72 -5.52 -6.23 7.19
N PRO A 73 -5.76 -6.36 8.51
CA PRO A 73 -5.33 -5.32 9.45
C PRO A 73 -3.81 -5.10 9.48
N GLU A 74 -3.02 -6.16 9.31
CA GLU A 74 -1.55 -6.06 9.28
C GLU A 74 -1.07 -5.51 7.93
N ASN A 75 -1.66 -5.97 6.82
CA ASN A 75 -1.36 -5.44 5.49
C ASN A 75 -1.69 -3.95 5.37
N TYR A 76 -2.84 -3.52 5.91
CA TYR A 76 -3.24 -2.12 5.92
C TYR A 76 -2.25 -1.28 6.73
N ARG A 77 -1.97 -1.67 7.97
CA ARG A 77 -1.04 -0.93 8.83
C ARG A 77 0.36 -0.82 8.22
N ARG A 78 0.89 -1.92 7.69
CA ARG A 78 2.26 -1.93 7.15
C ARG A 78 2.40 -1.06 5.91
N HIS A 79 1.41 -1.07 5.02
CA HIS A 79 1.53 -0.38 3.75
C HIS A 79 1.09 1.09 3.82
N PHE A 80 0.24 1.48 4.78
CA PHE A 80 -0.41 2.80 4.74
C PHE A 80 -0.46 3.57 6.07
N MET A 81 -0.18 2.94 7.23
CA MET A 81 -0.31 3.60 8.55
C MET A 81 1.02 3.68 9.31
N ILE A 82 2.14 3.93 8.61
CA ILE A 82 3.45 4.10 9.25
C ILE A 82 3.40 5.36 10.15
N ASN A 83 3.25 5.14 11.45
CA ASN A 83 3.67 6.03 12.54
C ASN A 83 4.81 5.36 13.28
#